data_AF-F9EKN3-F1
#
_entry.id   AF-F9EKN3-F1
#
_cell.length_a   1.000
_cell.length_b   1.000
_cell.length_c   1.000
_cell.angle_alpha   90.00
_cell.angle_beta   90.00
_cell.angle_gamma   90.00
#
_symmetry.space_group_name_H-M   'P 1'
#
loop_
_entity.id
_entity.type
_entity.pdbx_description
1 polymer ?
#
loop_
_entity_poly.entity_id
_entity_poly.type
_entity_poly.pdbx_seq_one_letter_code
_entity_poly.pdbx_strand_id
1 'polypeptide(L)'
;MKILGKTLEILKRTWNGAVTNESTLNFNLDMFAYSSRDPKQDYEKSKNRFKNALIENDKIALANLLYTLDIRNGKGERALFKSYFKVLIEMNKNYAIQILPYISELGRWDYIFEGIGTEIEETIYEFIKAYLMMDIKNYNDNKPVSLLAKWLPSIKTHNKKNHFAIKLAKKLNLTEKEYRKILSKLRDRLNIVEKHITNKEYEK
;
A
#
# COMPACT_ATOMS: atom_id res chain seq x y z
N MET A 1 11.82 -26.34 43.74
CA MET A 1 10.98 -26.74 42.59
C MET A 1 9.88 -25.70 42.38
N LYS A 2 10.08 -24.73 41.47
CA LYS A 2 9.05 -23.83 40.90
C LYS A 2 9.68 -23.01 39.76
N ILE A 3 9.88 -23.64 38.60
CA ILE A 3 10.28 -22.97 37.35
C ILE A 3 9.11 -22.97 36.32
N LEU A 4 7.99 -23.62 36.63
CA LEU A 4 6.87 -23.85 35.71
C LEU A 4 5.75 -22.79 35.76
N GLY A 5 6.06 -21.55 36.18
CA GLY A 5 5.04 -20.51 36.38
C GLY A 5 4.80 -19.56 35.20
N LYS A 6 5.72 -19.50 34.22
CA LYS A 6 5.67 -18.52 33.11
C LYS A 6 5.60 -19.12 31.71
N THR A 7 5.65 -20.46 31.58
CA THR A 7 5.79 -21.13 30.27
C THR A 7 4.45 -21.43 29.59
N LEU A 8 3.32 -21.31 30.29
CA LEU A 8 1.99 -21.63 29.78
C LEU A 8 1.43 -20.58 28.80
N GLU A 9 1.95 -19.35 28.79
CA GLU A 9 1.47 -18.26 27.90
C GLU A 9 2.01 -18.31 26.46
N ILE A 10 2.90 -19.25 26.13
CA ILE A 10 3.57 -19.31 24.81
C ILE A 10 3.07 -20.50 23.99
N LEU A 11 2.13 -21.32 24.47
CA LEU A 11 1.67 -22.50 23.74
C LEU A 11 0.29 -22.26 23.12
N LYS A 12 0.16 -22.54 21.82
CA LYS A 12 -1.12 -22.60 21.11
C LYS A 12 -1.34 -24.00 20.53
N ARG A 13 -2.53 -24.19 19.95
CA ARG A 13 -2.84 -25.40 19.18
C ARG A 13 -2.90 -25.09 17.69
N THR A 14 -2.37 -26.00 16.89
CA THR A 14 -2.58 -26.02 15.44
C THR A 14 -4.03 -26.42 15.14
N TRP A 15 -4.44 -26.33 13.86
CA TRP A 15 -5.78 -26.71 13.42
C TRP A 15 -6.13 -28.18 13.75
N ASN A 16 -5.15 -29.08 13.74
CA ASN A 16 -5.32 -30.49 14.14
C ASN A 16 -5.07 -30.76 15.64
N GLY A 17 -5.01 -29.72 16.48
CA GLY A 17 -4.93 -29.84 17.94
C GLY A 17 -3.53 -30.10 18.51
N ALA A 18 -2.50 -30.22 17.67
CA ALA A 18 -1.12 -30.40 18.11
C ALA A 18 -0.61 -29.15 18.84
N VAL A 19 0.18 -29.37 19.90
CA VAL A 19 0.79 -28.29 20.68
C VAL A 19 1.92 -27.67 19.88
N THR A 20 1.94 -26.34 19.80
CA THR A 20 3.00 -25.57 19.13
C THR A 20 3.23 -24.26 19.87
N ASN A 21 4.35 -23.59 19.58
CA ASN A 21 4.63 -22.27 20.15
C ASN A 21 3.77 -21.21 19.44
N GLU A 22 3.22 -20.27 20.21
CA GLU A 22 2.52 -19.09 19.71
C GLU A 22 3.48 -18.06 19.14
N SER A 23 4.67 -17.95 19.74
CA SER A 23 5.70 -16.97 19.41
C SER A 23 7.06 -17.64 19.29
N THR A 24 7.91 -17.05 18.45
CA THR A 24 9.33 -17.37 18.33
C THR A 24 10.19 -16.59 19.33
N LEU A 25 9.59 -15.73 20.16
CA LEU A 25 10.25 -14.74 21.02
C LEU A 25 11.08 -13.70 20.25
N ASN A 26 10.86 -13.61 18.93
CA ASN A 26 11.38 -12.56 18.07
C ASN A 26 10.20 -11.94 17.32
N PHE A 27 9.90 -10.67 17.58
CA PHE A 27 8.69 -10.03 17.08
C PHE A 27 8.72 -9.84 15.56
N ASN A 28 9.90 -9.59 14.99
CA ASN A 28 10.08 -9.50 13.54
C ASN A 28 9.85 -10.85 12.85
N LEU A 29 10.34 -11.95 13.42
CA LEU A 29 10.10 -13.29 12.90
C LEU A 29 8.63 -13.69 13.05
N ASP A 30 7.98 -13.32 14.15
CA ASP A 30 6.54 -13.53 14.33
C ASP A 30 5.72 -12.71 13.31
N MET A 31 6.02 -11.42 13.15
CA MET A 31 5.39 -10.57 12.14
C MET A 31 5.57 -11.17 10.75
N PHE A 32 6.79 -11.59 10.40
CA PHE A 32 7.06 -12.26 9.14
C PHE A 32 6.25 -13.55 9.01
N ALA A 33 6.27 -14.45 9.99
CA ALA A 33 5.58 -15.74 9.88
C ALA A 33 4.05 -15.57 9.75
N TYR A 34 3.45 -14.65 10.51
CA TYR A 34 2.00 -14.45 10.56
C TYR A 34 1.45 -13.50 9.49
N SER A 35 2.31 -12.82 8.72
CA SER A 35 1.87 -12.00 7.60
C SER A 35 1.53 -12.87 6.38
N SER A 36 0.53 -13.75 6.47
CA SER A 36 0.17 -14.70 5.40
C SER A 36 -1.30 -14.58 4.99
N ARG A 37 -1.67 -15.23 3.89
CA ARG A 37 -3.05 -15.40 3.40
C ARG A 37 -3.89 -16.26 4.35
N ASP A 38 -4.27 -15.69 5.48
CA ASP A 38 -5.32 -16.27 6.31
C ASP A 38 -6.67 -15.62 5.92
N PRO A 39 -7.65 -16.40 5.42
CA PRO A 39 -8.99 -15.89 5.13
C PRO A 39 -9.67 -15.21 6.33
N LYS A 40 -9.27 -15.53 7.56
CA LYS A 40 -9.77 -14.94 8.81
C LYS A 40 -8.68 -14.13 9.51
N GLN A 41 -8.13 -13.15 8.79
CA GLN A 41 -7.09 -12.30 9.35
C GLN A 41 -7.63 -11.39 10.47
N ASP A 42 -7.09 -11.59 11.67
CA ASP A 42 -7.27 -10.65 12.78
C ASP A 42 -6.34 -9.44 12.55
N TYR A 43 -6.91 -8.35 12.05
CA TYR A 43 -6.17 -7.13 11.75
C TYR A 43 -5.66 -6.42 13.02
N GLU A 44 -6.34 -6.52 14.16
CA GLU A 44 -5.84 -5.92 15.41
C GLU A 44 -4.61 -6.68 15.91
N LYS A 45 -4.69 -8.01 15.94
CA LYS A 45 -3.54 -8.85 16.30
C LYS A 45 -2.38 -8.62 15.34
N SER A 46 -2.66 -8.49 14.05
CA SER A 46 -1.66 -8.22 13.03
C SER A 46 -1.00 -6.86 13.23
N LYS A 47 -1.80 -5.80 13.45
CA LYS A 47 -1.28 -4.46 13.75
C LYS A 47 -0.37 -4.48 14.98
N ASN A 48 -0.77 -5.14 16.06
CA ASN A 48 0.05 -5.25 17.27
C ASN A 48 1.37 -6.00 17.03
N ARG A 49 1.38 -7.05 16.19
CA ARG A 49 2.63 -7.70 15.78
C ARG A 49 3.57 -6.73 15.06
N PHE A 50 3.04 -5.93 14.13
CA PHE A 50 3.85 -4.95 13.42
C PHE A 50 4.36 -3.84 14.36
N LYS A 51 3.54 -3.36 15.31
CA LYS A 51 3.97 -2.41 16.35
C LYS A 51 5.15 -2.96 17.15
N ASN A 52 5.05 -4.19 17.63
CA ASN A 52 6.12 -4.84 18.40
C ASN A 52 7.37 -5.06 17.57
N ALA A 53 7.24 -5.48 16.31
CA ALA A 53 8.36 -5.66 15.39
C ALA A 53 9.10 -4.33 15.14
N LEU A 54 8.36 -3.23 14.97
CA LEU A 54 8.93 -1.90 14.76
C LEU A 54 9.69 -1.39 15.99
N ILE A 55 9.20 -1.69 17.20
CA ILE A 55 9.89 -1.37 18.46
C ILE A 55 11.15 -2.22 18.64
N GLU A 56 11.09 -3.51 18.29
CA GLU A 56 12.22 -4.43 18.41
C GLU A 56 13.36 -4.09 17.45
N ASN A 57 13.03 -3.88 16.18
CA ASN A 57 14.00 -3.51 15.14
C ASN A 57 13.28 -2.90 13.94
N ASP A 58 13.41 -1.59 13.78
CA ASP A 58 12.74 -0.84 12.73
C ASP A 58 13.18 -1.25 11.32
N LYS A 59 14.48 -1.45 11.10
CA LYS A 59 15.04 -1.83 9.80
C LYS A 59 14.49 -3.17 9.31
N ILE A 60 14.42 -4.17 10.18
CA ILE A 60 13.86 -5.49 9.84
C ILE A 60 12.33 -5.38 9.66
N ALA A 61 11.65 -4.59 10.50
CA ALA A 61 10.21 -4.41 10.38
C ALA A 61 9.81 -3.74 9.06
N LEU A 62 10.56 -2.73 8.61
CA LEU A 62 10.37 -2.08 7.31
C LEU A 62 10.66 -3.03 6.14
N ALA A 63 11.71 -3.86 6.24
CA ALA A 63 11.99 -4.89 5.24
C ALA A 63 10.82 -5.90 5.15
N ASN A 64 10.30 -6.35 6.29
CA ASN A 64 9.15 -7.25 6.34
C ASN A 64 7.87 -6.59 5.82
N LEU A 65 7.66 -5.29 6.08
CA LEU A 65 6.54 -4.53 5.51
C LEU A 65 6.60 -4.48 3.98
N LEU A 66 7.76 -4.18 3.41
CA LEU A 66 7.95 -4.15 1.95
C LEU A 66 7.86 -5.56 1.34
N TYR A 67 8.33 -6.60 2.03
CA TYR A 67 8.13 -7.99 1.60
C TYR A 67 6.65 -8.41 1.64
N THR A 68 5.88 -7.89 2.61
CA THR A 68 4.43 -8.09 2.68
C THR A 68 3.70 -7.44 1.50
N LEU A 69 4.19 -6.28 1.06
CA LEU A 69 3.69 -5.55 -0.11
C LEU A 69 4.01 -6.23 -1.44
N ASP A 70 5.25 -6.70 -1.60
CA ASP A 70 5.81 -7.09 -2.90
C ASP A 70 5.00 -8.20 -3.59
N ILE A 71 4.42 -7.86 -4.74
CA ILE A 71 3.57 -8.76 -5.55
C ILE A 71 4.38 -9.67 -6.47
N ARG A 72 5.68 -9.42 -6.64
CA ARG A 72 6.56 -10.16 -7.56
C ARG A 72 7.33 -11.25 -6.82
N ASN A 73 8.07 -10.86 -5.77
CA ASN A 73 8.95 -11.77 -5.02
C ASN A 73 8.60 -11.86 -3.53
N GLY A 74 7.58 -11.15 -3.09
CA GLY A 74 7.09 -11.18 -1.72
C GLY A 74 5.74 -11.89 -1.59
N LYS A 75 4.94 -11.42 -0.64
CA LYS A 75 3.66 -12.05 -0.30
C LYS A 75 2.46 -11.47 -1.06
N GLY A 76 2.55 -10.20 -1.43
CA GLY A 76 1.46 -9.47 -2.08
C GLY A 76 0.21 -9.32 -1.21
N GLU A 77 0.34 -9.26 0.12
CA GLU A 77 -0.79 -9.14 1.06
C GLU A 77 -1.31 -7.70 1.13
N ARG A 78 -2.15 -7.32 0.17
CA ARG A 78 -2.68 -5.95 0.03
C ARG A 78 -3.31 -5.39 1.31
N ALA A 79 -4.28 -6.10 1.87
CA ALA A 79 -5.06 -5.58 3.00
C ALA A 79 -4.19 -5.46 4.26
N LEU A 80 -3.30 -6.43 4.44
CA LEU A 80 -2.35 -6.45 5.54
C LEU A 80 -1.33 -5.32 5.43
N PHE A 81 -0.72 -5.12 4.25
CA PHE A 81 0.17 -3.99 3.98
C PHE A 81 -0.50 -2.66 4.33
N LYS A 82 -1.74 -2.43 3.88
CA LYS A 82 -2.49 -1.20 4.18
C LYS A 82 -2.70 -1.01 5.68
N SER A 83 -2.97 -2.09 6.42
CA SER A 83 -3.12 -2.03 7.88
C SER A 83 -1.81 -1.67 8.58
N TYR A 84 -0.69 -2.22 8.12
CA TYR A 84 0.64 -1.93 8.66
C TYR A 84 1.13 -0.54 8.28
N PHE A 85 0.85 -0.08 7.06
CA PHE A 85 1.22 1.25 6.62
C PHE A 85 0.53 2.34 7.46
N LYS A 86 -0.74 2.14 7.85
CA LYS A 86 -1.42 3.04 8.82
C LYS A 86 -0.71 3.09 10.17
N VAL A 87 -0.33 1.92 10.70
CA VAL A 87 0.45 1.85 11.94
C VAL A 87 1.81 2.54 11.79
N LEU A 88 2.48 2.39 10.64
CA LEU A 88 3.75 3.05 10.39
C LEU A 88 3.59 4.57 10.39
N ILE A 89 2.52 5.09 9.77
CA ILE A 89 2.21 6.52 9.79
C ILE A 89 2.01 6.99 11.23
N GLU A 90 1.22 6.27 12.03
CA GLU A 90 0.94 6.61 13.43
C GLU A 90 2.18 6.60 14.33
N MET A 91 3.11 5.66 14.11
CA MET A 91 4.28 5.47 14.97
C MET A 91 5.52 6.24 14.49
N ASN A 92 5.71 6.36 13.18
CA ASN A 92 6.88 6.98 12.58
C ASN A 92 6.62 7.47 11.15
N LYS A 93 6.10 8.69 11.04
CA LYS A 93 5.85 9.36 9.76
C LYS A 93 7.07 9.48 8.85
N ASN A 94 8.27 9.64 9.40
CA ASN A 94 9.48 9.81 8.59
C ASN A 94 9.76 8.53 7.79
N TYR A 95 9.61 7.37 8.43
CA TYR A 95 9.70 6.09 7.74
C TYR A 95 8.54 5.86 6.77
N ALA A 96 7.30 6.25 7.12
CA ALA A 96 6.17 6.18 6.21
C ALA A 96 6.41 6.99 4.91
N ILE A 97 6.98 8.19 5.03
CA ILE A 97 7.36 9.04 3.89
C ILE A 97 8.51 8.40 3.11
N GLN A 98 9.53 7.90 3.80
CA GLN A 98 10.70 7.29 3.17
C GLN A 98 10.33 6.10 2.28
N ILE A 99 9.31 5.32 2.64
CA ILE A 99 8.93 4.13 1.87
C ILE A 99 8.01 4.41 0.67
N LEU A 100 7.46 5.62 0.52
CA LEU A 100 6.50 5.95 -0.54
C LEU A 100 6.95 5.54 -1.95
N PRO A 101 8.22 5.74 -2.38
CA PRO A 101 8.68 5.31 -3.70
C PRO A 101 8.48 3.80 -3.95
N TYR A 102 8.76 2.98 -2.94
CA TYR A 102 8.68 1.53 -3.05
C TYR A 102 7.25 1.01 -3.14
N ILE A 103 6.25 1.78 -2.67
CA ILE A 103 4.85 1.36 -2.68
C ILE A 103 4.37 1.06 -4.10
N SER A 104 4.74 1.93 -5.04
CA SER A 104 4.38 1.78 -6.43
C SER A 104 5.24 0.77 -7.19
N GLU A 105 6.48 0.58 -6.77
CA GLU A 105 7.45 -0.33 -7.40
C GLU A 105 7.14 -1.79 -7.08
N LEU A 106 6.82 -2.06 -5.81
CA LEU A 106 6.54 -3.40 -5.28
C LEU A 106 5.05 -3.75 -5.31
N GLY A 107 4.16 -2.76 -5.45
CA GLY A 107 2.73 -2.97 -5.40
C GLY A 107 1.94 -2.04 -6.33
N ARG A 108 1.11 -1.19 -5.75
CA ARG A 108 0.15 -0.35 -6.49
C ARG A 108 0.14 1.07 -5.94
N TRP A 109 0.01 2.03 -6.85
CA TRP A 109 -0.05 3.45 -6.50
C TRP A 109 -1.23 3.80 -5.59
N ASP A 110 -2.38 3.13 -5.70
CA ASP A 110 -3.56 3.47 -4.88
C ASP A 110 -3.35 3.24 -3.37
N TYR A 111 -2.28 2.55 -2.96
CA TYR A 111 -2.04 2.28 -1.56
C TYR A 111 -1.48 3.49 -0.81
N ILE A 112 -0.86 4.45 -1.51
CA ILE A 112 -0.39 5.70 -0.88
C ILE A 112 -1.55 6.54 -0.33
N PHE A 113 -2.78 6.32 -0.84
CA PHE A 113 -3.97 7.03 -0.38
C PHE A 113 -4.36 6.71 1.06
N GLU A 114 -3.82 5.64 1.67
CA GLU A 114 -4.01 5.40 3.10
C GLU A 114 -3.37 6.50 3.98
N GLY A 115 -2.47 7.33 3.43
CA GLY A 115 -1.95 8.52 4.10
C GLY A 115 -2.87 9.74 4.04
N ILE A 116 -3.96 9.71 3.25
CA ILE A 116 -4.94 10.79 3.22
C ILE A 116 -5.80 10.73 4.48
N GLY A 117 -6.01 11.88 5.14
CA GLY A 117 -6.66 11.97 6.45
C GLY A 117 -5.69 11.74 7.62
N THR A 118 -4.38 11.70 7.36
CA THR A 118 -3.33 11.51 8.37
C THR A 118 -2.36 12.70 8.36
N GLU A 119 -1.38 12.71 9.26
CA GLU A 119 -0.38 13.78 9.33
C GLU A 119 0.55 13.86 8.11
N ILE A 120 0.62 12.82 7.27
CA ILE A 120 1.42 12.83 6.02
C ILE A 120 0.60 13.22 4.78
N GLU A 121 -0.67 13.64 4.94
CA GLU A 121 -1.57 13.91 3.81
C GLU A 121 -0.98 14.91 2.79
N GLU A 122 -0.38 16.01 3.24
CA GLU A 122 0.22 16.98 2.31
C GLU A 122 1.42 16.39 1.55
N THR A 123 2.25 15.59 2.21
CA THR A 123 3.36 14.88 1.57
C THR A 123 2.87 13.89 0.51
N ILE A 124 1.71 13.24 0.72
CA ILE A 124 1.10 12.39 -0.31
C ILE A 124 0.70 13.22 -1.54
N TYR A 125 0.10 14.39 -1.36
CA TYR A 125 -0.26 15.25 -2.50
C TYR A 125 0.97 15.77 -3.24
N GLU A 126 2.02 16.18 -2.52
CA GLU A 126 3.29 16.61 -3.12
C GLU A 126 3.96 15.48 -3.91
N PHE A 127 3.96 14.27 -3.35
CA PHE A 127 4.49 13.08 -4.01
C PHE A 127 3.74 12.77 -5.31
N ILE A 128 2.40 12.77 -5.27
CA ILE A 128 1.57 12.59 -6.47
C ILE A 128 1.85 13.69 -7.50
N LYS A 129 1.95 14.95 -7.06
CA LYS A 129 2.21 16.09 -7.93
C LYS A 129 3.54 15.97 -8.65
N ALA A 130 4.60 15.60 -7.93
CA ALA A 130 5.94 15.42 -8.49
C ALA A 130 5.95 14.36 -9.59
N TYR A 131 5.34 13.19 -9.34
CA TYR A 131 5.24 12.13 -10.35
C TYR A 131 4.33 12.50 -11.52
N LEU A 132 3.21 13.18 -11.27
CA LEU A 132 2.33 13.63 -12.35
C LEU A 132 3.03 14.63 -13.27
N MET A 133 3.81 15.56 -12.71
CA MET A 133 4.60 16.52 -13.49
C MET A 133 5.70 15.81 -14.30
N MET A 134 6.37 14.81 -13.71
CA MET A 134 7.32 13.96 -14.42
C MET A 134 6.66 13.22 -15.59
N ASP A 135 5.49 12.63 -15.36
CA ASP A 135 4.75 11.90 -16.40
C ASP A 135 4.28 12.81 -17.54
N ILE A 136 3.86 14.05 -17.23
CA ILE A 136 3.51 15.05 -18.25
C ILE A 136 4.73 15.39 -19.11
N LYS A 137 5.88 15.62 -18.48
CA LYS A 137 7.15 15.90 -19.19
C LYS A 137 7.54 14.71 -20.06
N ASN A 138 7.56 13.51 -19.50
CA ASN A 138 7.90 12.29 -20.22
C ASN A 138 6.95 12.01 -21.39
N TYR A 139 5.65 12.26 -21.22
CA TYR A 139 4.68 12.13 -22.30
C TYR A 139 5.01 13.06 -23.49
N ASN A 140 5.36 14.31 -23.22
CA ASN A 140 5.72 15.29 -24.26
C ASN A 140 7.06 14.94 -24.93
N ASP A 141 8.01 14.41 -24.17
CA ASP A 141 9.33 13.95 -24.65
C ASP A 141 9.30 12.56 -25.31
N ASN A 142 8.11 11.94 -25.43
CA ASN A 142 7.93 10.57 -25.91
C ASN A 142 8.71 9.50 -25.11
N LYS A 143 8.90 9.71 -23.81
CA LYS A 143 9.55 8.80 -22.86
C LYS A 143 8.51 7.94 -22.10
N PRO A 144 8.93 6.84 -21.46
CA PRO A 144 8.06 6.06 -20.58
C PRO A 144 7.47 6.92 -19.46
N VAL A 145 6.20 6.66 -19.13
CA VAL A 145 5.47 7.30 -18.02
C VAL A 145 5.19 6.27 -16.93
N SER A 146 5.05 6.71 -15.69
CA SER A 146 4.70 5.87 -14.56
C SER A 146 3.26 5.34 -14.66
N LEU A 147 2.95 4.31 -13.86
CA LEU A 147 1.57 3.82 -13.71
C LEU A 147 0.68 4.71 -12.86
N LEU A 148 1.13 5.88 -12.38
CA LEU A 148 0.35 6.75 -11.49
C LEU A 148 -1.02 7.08 -12.09
N ALA A 149 -1.07 7.49 -13.36
CA ALA A 149 -2.31 7.88 -14.03
C ALA A 149 -3.37 6.76 -14.12
N LYS A 150 -2.94 5.48 -14.09
CA LYS A 150 -3.86 4.33 -14.01
C LYS A 150 -4.64 4.34 -12.70
N TRP A 151 -4.00 4.70 -11.60
CA TRP A 151 -4.55 4.60 -10.25
C TRP A 151 -5.19 5.89 -9.74
N LEU A 152 -4.87 7.05 -10.33
CA LEU A 152 -5.54 8.30 -10.01
C LEU A 152 -7.05 8.21 -10.28
N PRO A 153 -7.93 8.70 -9.38
CA PRO A 153 -9.38 8.55 -9.54
C PRO A 153 -9.93 9.48 -10.62
N SER A 154 -10.90 8.99 -11.40
CA SER A 154 -11.65 9.82 -12.37
C SER A 154 -12.64 10.76 -11.67
N ILE A 155 -12.81 11.99 -12.18
CA ILE A 155 -13.77 12.97 -11.64
C ILE A 155 -15.22 12.45 -11.67
N LYS A 156 -15.57 11.66 -12.70
CA LYS A 156 -16.90 11.09 -12.88
C LYS A 156 -16.78 9.64 -13.35
N THR A 157 -17.54 8.75 -12.73
CA THR A 157 -17.67 7.34 -13.13
C THR A 157 -19.14 6.96 -13.06
N HIS A 158 -19.72 6.36 -14.11
CA HIS A 158 -21.15 6.01 -14.20
C HIS A 158 -22.09 7.16 -13.78
N ASN A 159 -21.85 8.36 -14.32
CA ASN A 159 -22.58 9.58 -13.99
C ASN A 159 -22.52 10.07 -12.53
N LYS A 160 -21.79 9.41 -11.64
CA LYS A 160 -21.57 9.84 -10.25
C LYS A 160 -20.28 10.64 -10.14
N LYS A 161 -20.33 11.79 -9.44
CA LYS A 161 -19.14 12.60 -9.15
C LYS A 161 -18.30 11.93 -8.05
N ASN A 162 -16.99 11.93 -8.23
CA ASN A 162 -16.03 11.49 -7.23
C ASN A 162 -15.46 12.72 -6.51
N HIS A 163 -15.96 13.00 -5.30
CA HIS A 163 -15.52 14.15 -4.51
C HIS A 163 -14.05 14.09 -4.11
N PHE A 164 -13.50 12.89 -3.89
CA PHE A 164 -12.07 12.71 -3.63
C PHE A 164 -11.23 13.13 -4.85
N ALA A 165 -11.62 12.72 -6.06
CA ALA A 165 -10.93 13.14 -7.29
C ALA A 165 -10.98 14.67 -7.49
N ILE A 166 -12.10 15.31 -7.16
CA ILE A 166 -12.25 16.77 -7.24
C ILE A 166 -11.32 17.46 -6.22
N LYS A 167 -11.28 16.97 -4.97
CA LYS A 167 -10.35 17.47 -3.94
C LYS A 167 -8.89 17.30 -4.40
N LEU A 168 -8.56 16.13 -4.93
CA LEU A 168 -7.22 15.82 -5.43
C LEU A 168 -6.82 16.74 -6.58
N ALA A 169 -7.67 16.95 -7.58
CA ALA A 169 -7.39 17.87 -8.68
C ALA A 169 -7.07 19.29 -8.18
N LYS A 170 -7.84 19.79 -7.20
CA LYS A 170 -7.58 21.09 -6.56
C LYS A 170 -6.22 21.12 -5.85
N LYS A 171 -5.87 20.07 -5.10
CA LYS A 171 -4.56 19.93 -4.43
C LYS A 171 -3.39 19.86 -5.41
N LEU A 172 -3.64 19.37 -6.62
CA LEU A 172 -2.66 19.36 -7.71
C LEU A 172 -2.59 20.70 -8.48
N ASN A 173 -3.34 21.72 -8.06
CA ASN A 173 -3.50 23.01 -8.74
C ASN A 173 -4.03 22.87 -10.18
N LEU A 174 -4.99 21.96 -10.39
CA LEU A 174 -5.62 21.71 -11.68
C LEU A 174 -7.13 21.95 -11.61
N THR A 175 -7.69 22.49 -12.68
CA THR A 175 -9.13 22.44 -12.90
C THR A 175 -9.60 21.01 -13.19
N GLU A 176 -10.87 20.70 -12.94
CA GLU A 176 -11.46 19.40 -13.30
C GLU A 176 -11.30 19.08 -14.80
N LYS A 177 -11.26 20.11 -15.66
CA LYS A 177 -11.06 19.96 -17.11
C LYS A 177 -9.63 19.56 -17.44
N GLU A 178 -8.64 20.24 -16.87
CA GLU A 178 -7.22 19.93 -17.08
C GLU A 178 -6.88 18.54 -16.55
N TYR A 179 -7.31 18.22 -15.33
CA TYR A 179 -7.08 16.93 -14.71
C TYR A 179 -7.63 15.77 -15.59
N ARG A 180 -8.87 15.88 -16.09
CA ARG A 180 -9.44 14.89 -17.01
C ARG A 180 -8.65 14.75 -18.31
N LYS A 181 -8.21 15.86 -18.91
CA LYS A 181 -7.43 15.85 -20.15
C LYS A 181 -6.06 15.20 -19.94
N ILE A 182 -5.37 15.52 -18.85
CA ILE A 182 -4.08 14.92 -18.48
C ILE A 182 -4.24 13.42 -18.30
N LEU A 183 -5.21 12.98 -17.47
CA LEU A 183 -5.43 11.56 -17.24
C LEU A 183 -5.78 10.80 -18.51
N SER A 184 -6.61 11.36 -19.40
CA SER A 184 -6.94 10.73 -20.68
C SER A 184 -5.67 10.45 -21.48
N LYS A 185 -4.84 11.48 -21.70
CA LYS A 185 -3.59 11.35 -22.47
C LYS A 185 -2.62 10.33 -21.88
N LEU A 186 -2.40 10.38 -20.56
CA LEU A 186 -1.48 9.47 -19.88
C LEU A 186 -2.00 8.02 -19.87
N ARG A 187 -3.31 7.81 -19.68
CA ARG A 187 -3.92 6.46 -19.74
C ARG A 187 -3.91 5.90 -21.15
N ASP A 188 -4.10 6.73 -22.17
CA ASP A 188 -3.97 6.33 -23.57
C ASP A 188 -2.52 5.90 -23.87
N ARG A 189 -1.51 6.63 -23.37
CA ARG A 189 -0.09 6.25 -23.48
C ARG A 189 0.23 4.91 -22.83
N LEU A 190 -0.37 4.63 -21.68
CA LEU A 190 -0.14 3.40 -20.93
C LEU A 190 -0.77 2.15 -21.58
N ASN A 191 -1.58 2.33 -22.63
CA ASN A 191 -2.32 1.25 -23.29
C ASN A 191 -3.00 0.30 -22.29
N ILE A 192 -3.75 0.89 -21.35
CA ILE A 192 -4.31 0.18 -20.20
C ILE A 192 -5.28 -0.90 -20.70
N VAL A 193 -5.00 -2.17 -20.40
CA VAL A 193 -5.81 -3.36 -20.79
C VAL A 193 -7.29 -3.20 -20.46
N GLU A 194 -7.61 -2.57 -19.32
CA GLU A 194 -9.00 -2.29 -18.91
C GLU A 194 -9.78 -1.47 -19.95
N LYS A 195 -9.11 -0.61 -20.75
CA LYS A 195 -9.72 0.14 -21.86
C LYS A 195 -10.13 -0.80 -22.99
N HIS A 196 -9.26 -1.72 -23.38
CA HIS A 196 -9.53 -2.71 -24.43
C HIS A 196 -10.67 -3.64 -24.03
N ILE A 197 -10.67 -4.15 -22.78
CA ILE A 197 -11.77 -4.98 -22.26
C ILE A 197 -13.09 -4.22 -22.30
N THR A 198 -13.11 -2.95 -21.87
CA THR A 198 -14.32 -2.11 -21.90
C THR A 198 -14.82 -1.88 -23.32
N ASN A 199 -13.90 -1.72 -24.28
CA ASN A 199 -14.19 -1.53 -25.70
C ASN A 199 -14.42 -2.84 -26.47
N LYS A 200 -14.35 -4.01 -25.81
CA LYS A 200 -14.42 -5.35 -26.42
C LYS A 200 -13.32 -5.61 -27.47
N GLU A 201 -12.16 -4.99 -27.31
CA GLU A 201 -10.98 -5.17 -28.17
C GLU A 201 -10.05 -6.24 -27.58
N TYR A 202 -10.46 -7.51 -27.56
CA TYR A 202 -9.72 -8.58 -26.84
C TYR A 202 -8.37 -8.98 -27.46
N GLU A 203 -8.13 -8.61 -28.72
CA GLU A 203 -6.93 -8.92 -29.50
C GLU A 203 -5.80 -7.87 -29.35
N LYS A 204 -6.02 -6.82 -28.54
CA LYS A 204 -5.11 -5.68 -28.35
C LYS A 204 -4.54 -5.58 -26.93
#